data_AF-A0A1E4Y421-F1
#
_entry.id   AF-A0A1E4Y421-F1
#
_cell.length_a   1.000
_cell.length_b   1.000
_cell.length_c   1.000
_cell.angle_alpha   90.00
_cell.angle_beta   90.00
_cell.angle_gamma   90.00
#
_symmetry.space_group_name_H-M   'P 1'
#
loop_
_entity.id
_entity.type
_entity.pdbx_description
1 polymer ?
#
loop_
_entity_poly.entity_id
_entity_poly.type
_entity_poly.pdbx_seq_one_letter_code
_entity_poly.pdbx_strand_id
1 'polypeptide(L)'
;MLSVLKGKSTGSIAVRVAYGTKNLKFEQRKNIDLIIQHYAHLGEHGLAMATRFNLDDESIEILPWDEESFGCWTGHNHPRIGHLSDQYMRDLAYCIMQRQIAT
;
A
#
# COMPACT_ATOMS: atom_id res chain seq x y z
N MET A 1 2.73 -9.38 -5.45
CA MET A 1 3.17 -9.04 -4.06
C MET A 1 4.06 -7.80 -4.03
N LEU A 2 3.88 -6.94 -3.01
CA LEU A 2 4.59 -5.66 -2.84
C LEU A 2 6.10 -5.85 -2.66
N SER A 3 6.91 -5.05 -3.35
CA SER A 3 8.37 -5.23 -3.39
C SER A 3 9.07 -4.04 -4.04
N VAL A 4 10.32 -3.81 -3.65
CA VAL A 4 11.26 -2.97 -4.42
C VAL A 4 11.89 -3.81 -5.53
N LEU A 5 11.96 -3.26 -6.73
CA LEU A 5 12.51 -3.84 -7.94
C LEU A 5 13.77 -3.08 -8.36
N LYS A 6 14.76 -3.80 -8.88
CA LYS A 6 15.97 -3.20 -9.49
C LYS A 6 16.15 -3.72 -10.92
N GLY A 7 16.27 -2.81 -11.86
CA GLY A 7 16.56 -3.10 -13.26
C GLY A 7 17.93 -3.76 -13.40
N LYS A 8 17.98 -4.93 -14.05
CA LYS A 8 19.22 -5.72 -14.18
C LYS A 8 20.30 -5.02 -15.00
N SER A 9 19.91 -4.30 -16.05
CA SER A 9 20.81 -3.62 -16.98
C SER A 9 20.97 -2.13 -16.70
N THR A 10 19.89 -1.45 -16.29
CA THR A 10 19.88 0.00 -16.08
C THR A 10 20.23 0.42 -14.65
N GLY A 11 20.09 -0.50 -13.69
CA GLY A 11 20.19 -0.18 -12.27
C GLY A 11 19.02 0.64 -11.71
N SER A 12 18.03 1.01 -12.54
CA SER A 12 16.86 1.78 -12.15
C SER A 12 16.05 1.07 -11.06
N ILE A 13 15.44 1.86 -10.17
CA ILE A 13 14.59 1.33 -9.09
C ILE A 13 13.12 1.54 -9.45
N ALA A 14 12.29 0.54 -9.16
CA ALA A 14 10.85 0.62 -9.26
C ALA A 14 10.20 -0.04 -8.04
N VAL A 15 8.93 0.26 -7.78
CA VAL A 15 8.20 -0.25 -6.61
C VAL A 15 6.87 -0.83 -7.04
N ARG A 16 6.53 -2.02 -6.54
CA ARG A 16 5.18 -2.57 -6.62
C ARG A 16 4.31 -1.94 -5.54
N VAL A 17 3.28 -1.21 -5.93
CA VAL A 17 2.42 -0.44 -5.04
C VAL A 17 0.98 -0.93 -5.09
N ALA A 18 0.30 -0.86 -3.95
CA ALA A 18 -1.15 -1.04 -3.86
C ALA A 18 -1.80 0.33 -3.63
N TYR A 19 -2.78 0.68 -4.45
CA TYR A 19 -3.51 1.93 -4.27
C TYR A 19 -4.57 1.83 -3.17
N GLY A 20 -4.70 2.92 -2.42
CA GLY A 20 -5.77 3.11 -1.45
C GLY A 20 -7.06 3.59 -2.10
N THR A 21 -8.21 3.17 -1.56
CA THR A 21 -9.54 3.68 -1.93
C THR A 21 -10.42 3.85 -0.71
N LYS A 22 -11.29 4.87 -0.74
CA LYS A 22 -12.33 5.11 0.27
C LYS A 22 -13.52 4.14 0.17
N ASN A 23 -13.63 3.38 -0.92
CA ASN A 23 -14.70 2.39 -1.09
C ASN A 23 -14.32 1.06 -0.41
N LEU A 24 -14.59 0.96 0.89
CA LEU A 24 -14.05 -0.10 1.74
C LEU A 24 -14.54 -1.52 1.38
N LYS A 25 -15.81 -1.69 1.00
CA LYS A 25 -16.42 -3.03 0.77
C LYS A 25 -16.06 -4.03 1.89
N PHE A 26 -16.20 -3.59 3.15
CA PHE A 26 -15.60 -4.26 4.31
C PHE A 26 -15.98 -5.75 4.39
N GLU A 27 -17.26 -6.07 4.31
CA GLU A 27 -17.73 -7.46 4.42
C GLU A 27 -17.12 -8.38 3.36
N GLN A 28 -16.89 -7.88 2.14
CA GLN A 28 -16.33 -8.68 1.04
C GLN A 28 -14.80 -8.74 1.07
N ARG A 29 -14.13 -7.73 1.64
CA ARG A 29 -12.69 -7.52 1.44
C ARG A 29 -11.85 -7.63 2.72
N LYS A 30 -12.46 -7.66 3.92
CA LYS A 30 -11.76 -7.63 5.22
C LYS A 30 -10.71 -8.73 5.45
N ASN A 31 -10.77 -9.84 4.70
CA ASN A 31 -9.83 -10.96 4.84
C ASN A 31 -8.77 -11.03 3.73
N ILE A 32 -8.88 -10.19 2.70
CA ILE A 32 -8.02 -10.24 1.51
C ILE A 32 -7.38 -8.89 1.16
N ASP A 33 -7.91 -7.78 1.68
CA ASP A 33 -7.32 -6.46 1.55
C ASP A 33 -7.00 -5.88 2.92
N LEU A 34 -5.94 -5.05 2.98
CA LEU A 34 -5.66 -4.25 4.15
C LEU A 34 -6.66 -3.10 4.25
N ILE A 35 -7.41 -3.04 5.36
CA ILE A 35 -8.37 -1.98 5.65
C ILE A 35 -7.96 -1.25 6.93
N ILE A 36 -7.66 0.05 6.82
CA ILE A 36 -7.39 0.92 7.96
C ILE A 36 -8.55 1.88 8.09
N GLN A 37 -9.39 1.68 9.11
CA GLN A 37 -10.62 2.46 9.31
C GLN A 37 -10.77 3.06 10.71
N HIS A 38 -9.95 2.62 11.68
CA HIS A 38 -10.03 3.13 13.04
C HIS A 38 -9.44 4.55 13.08
N TYR A 39 -10.25 5.53 13.50
CA TYR A 39 -9.90 6.95 13.43
C TYR A 39 -8.54 7.27 14.07
N ALA A 40 -8.25 6.67 15.23
CA ALA A 40 -6.99 6.90 15.95
C ALA A 40 -5.74 6.47 15.15
N HIS A 41 -5.88 5.51 14.22
CA HIS A 41 -4.75 4.99 13.44
C HIS A 41 -4.58 5.74 12.11
N LEU A 42 -5.58 6.50 11.65
CA LEU A 42 -5.53 7.15 10.34
C LEU A 42 -4.36 8.14 10.25
N GLY A 43 -4.22 9.02 11.24
CA GLY A 43 -3.15 10.02 11.28
C GLY A 43 -1.75 9.39 11.36
N GLU A 44 -1.59 8.34 12.17
CA GLU A 44 -0.31 7.62 12.31
C GLU A 44 0.15 6.97 11.00
N HIS A 45 -0.80 6.56 10.15
CA HIS A 45 -0.53 5.94 8.86
C HIS A 45 -0.56 6.94 7.68
N GLY A 46 -0.68 8.25 7.96
CA GLY A 46 -0.69 9.28 6.92
C GLY A 46 -1.97 9.29 6.08
N LEU A 47 -3.09 8.82 6.63
CA LEU A 47 -4.38 8.73 5.97
C LEU A 47 -5.34 9.81 6.47
N ALA A 48 -5.99 10.51 5.53
CA ALA A 48 -7.03 11.49 5.86
C ALA A 48 -8.39 10.86 6.18
N MET A 49 -8.61 9.61 5.76
CA MET A 49 -9.89 8.89 5.92
C MET A 49 -9.68 7.38 5.91
N ALA A 50 -10.72 6.65 6.32
CA ALA A 50 -10.73 5.20 6.23
C ALA A 50 -10.39 4.75 4.79
N THR A 51 -9.42 3.85 4.68
CA THR A 51 -8.83 3.46 3.40
C THR A 51 -8.65 1.95 3.32
N ARG A 52 -9.08 1.37 2.21
CA ARG A 52 -8.75 0.00 1.80
C ARG A 52 -7.65 0.04 0.76
N PHE A 53 -6.60 -0.74 0.93
CA PHE A 53 -5.58 -0.95 -0.08
C PHE A 53 -5.93 -2.18 -0.92
N ASN A 54 -6.11 -1.99 -2.24
CA ASN A 54 -6.45 -3.11 -3.12
C ASN A 54 -5.22 -3.99 -3.35
N LEU A 55 -5.29 -5.25 -2.90
CA LEU A 55 -4.20 -6.21 -3.03
C LEU A 55 -4.44 -7.23 -4.16
N ASP A 56 -5.44 -7.03 -5.02
CA ASP A 56 -5.61 -7.82 -6.24
C ASP A 56 -4.38 -7.67 -7.13
N ASP A 57 -3.85 -8.77 -7.67
CA ASP A 57 -2.61 -8.75 -8.46
C ASP A 57 -2.73 -7.85 -9.69
N GLU A 58 -3.93 -7.78 -10.29
CA GLU A 58 -4.27 -6.87 -11.39
C GLU A 58 -4.31 -5.39 -10.99
N SER A 59 -4.37 -5.09 -9.69
CA SER A 59 -4.39 -3.73 -9.15
C SER A 59 -3.04 -3.31 -8.55
N ILE A 60 -2.04 -4.20 -8.54
CA ILE A 60 -0.69 -3.88 -8.12
C ILE A 60 0.06 -3.26 -9.30
N GLU A 61 0.35 -1.97 -9.18
CA GLU A 61 1.09 -1.23 -10.20
C GLU A 61 2.58 -1.25 -9.93
N ILE A 62 3.38 -1.18 -11.00
CA ILE A 62 4.84 -1.01 -10.92
C ILE A 62 5.15 0.42 -11.33
N LEU A 63 5.62 1.22 -10.37
CA LEU A 63 6.00 2.61 -10.62
C LEU A 63 7.51 2.79 -10.54
N PRO A 64 8.14 3.55 -11.45
CA PRO A 64 9.52 3.96 -11.31
C PRO A 64 9.71 4.80 -10.05
N TRP A 65 10.88 4.70 -9.39
CA TRP A 65 11.22 5.59 -8.29
C TRP A 65 11.76 6.92 -8.85
N ASP A 66 10.84 7.82 -9.17
CA ASP A 66 11.13 9.17 -9.69
C ASP A 66 10.26 10.25 -9.01
N GLU A 67 10.52 11.51 -9.36
CA GLU A 67 9.81 12.67 -8.79
C GLU A 67 8.34 12.73 -9.23
N GLU A 68 7.99 12.20 -10.41
CA GLU A 68 6.60 12.17 -10.87
C GLU A 68 5.76 11.20 -10.03
N SER A 69 6.29 10.02 -9.72
CA SER A 69 5.57 8.98 -8.98
C SER A 69 5.71 9.09 -7.46
N PHE A 70 6.89 9.52 -6.98
CA PHE A 70 7.26 9.57 -5.57
C PHE A 70 7.92 10.89 -5.19
N GLY A 71 7.53 11.98 -5.84
CA GLY A 71 7.87 13.34 -5.41
C GLY A 71 7.25 13.69 -4.06
N CYS A 72 7.73 14.79 -3.46
CA CYS A 72 7.14 15.27 -2.22
C CYS A 72 5.76 15.87 -2.49
N TRP A 73 4.76 15.47 -1.69
CA TRP A 73 3.47 16.16 -1.70
C TRP A 73 3.66 17.59 -1.18
N THR A 74 3.03 18.57 -1.82
CA THR A 74 2.96 19.97 -1.40
C THR A 74 2.86 20.14 0.11
N GLY A 75 3.86 20.82 0.70
CA GLY A 75 3.95 21.04 2.14
C GLY A 75 4.74 20.00 2.93
N HIS A 76 5.17 18.91 2.29
CA HIS A 76 6.05 17.90 2.88
C HIS A 76 7.48 18.01 2.33
N ASN A 77 8.47 17.80 3.20
CA ASN A 77 9.90 17.78 2.83
C ASN A 77 10.40 16.37 2.46
N HIS A 78 9.51 15.39 2.45
CA HIS A 78 9.84 13.99 2.20
C HIS A 78 8.64 13.29 1.55
N PRO A 79 8.84 12.36 0.59
CA PRO A 79 7.73 11.71 -0.12
C PRO A 79 6.95 10.69 0.72
N ARG A 80 7.58 10.15 1.77
CA ARG A 80 6.92 9.30 2.77
C ARG A 80 6.02 10.15 3.68
N ILE A 81 4.72 9.94 3.59
CA ILE A 81 3.69 10.62 4.41
C ILE A 81 3.42 9.87 5.72
N GLY A 82 3.53 8.54 5.71
CA GLY A 82 3.27 7.68 6.87
C GLY A 82 3.98 6.34 6.76
N HIS A 83 3.71 5.45 7.71
CA HIS A 83 4.21 4.07 7.73
C HIS A 83 3.18 3.17 8.39
N LEU A 84 3.17 1.89 8.04
CA LEU A 84 2.34 0.91 8.75
C LEU A 84 2.97 0.58 10.10
N SER A 85 2.16 0.53 11.15
CA SER A 85 2.59 0.00 12.45
C SER A 85 2.73 -1.52 12.38
N ASP A 86 3.39 -2.12 13.37
CA ASP A 86 3.59 -3.57 13.44
C ASP A 86 2.28 -4.36 13.36
N GLN A 87 1.19 -3.82 13.93
CA GLN A 87 -0.12 -4.45 13.85
C GLN A 87 -0.60 -4.53 12.40
N TYR A 88 -0.59 -3.42 11.67
CA TYR A 88 -1.04 -3.41 10.28
C TYR A 88 -0.07 -4.11 9.34
N MET A 89 1.23 -4.18 9.67
CA MET A 89 2.18 -5.03 8.95
C MET A 89 1.81 -6.51 9.08
N ARG A 90 1.37 -6.97 10.26
CA ARG A 90 0.86 -8.34 10.46
C ARG A 90 -0.43 -8.59 9.67
N ASP A 91 -1.36 -7.63 9.72
CA ASP A 91 -2.63 -7.75 8.99
C ASP A 91 -2.40 -7.80 7.47
N LEU A 92 -1.45 -7.01 6.96
CA LEU A 92 -1.03 -6.99 5.57
C LEU A 92 -0.42 -8.35 5.17
N ALA A 93 0.47 -8.90 5.99
CA ALA A 93 1.06 -10.22 5.77
C ALA A 93 -0.01 -11.33 5.74
N TYR A 94 -1.00 -11.27 6.65
CA TYR A 94 -2.13 -12.20 6.65
C TYR A 94 -2.94 -12.11 5.35
N CYS A 95 -3.28 -10.90 4.90
CA CYS A 95 -4.04 -10.70 3.65
C CYS A 95 -3.28 -11.26 2.43
N ILE A 96 -1.97 -11.04 2.35
CA ILE A 96 -1.14 -11.58 1.27
C ILE A 96 -1.12 -13.10 1.30
N MET A 97 -0.98 -13.71 2.48
CA MET A 97 -1.01 -15.17 2.63
C MET A 97 -2.36 -15.77 2.19
N GLN A 98 -3.48 -15.17 2.60
CA GLN A 98 -4.81 -15.63 2.20
C GLN A 98 -4.98 -15.64 0.67
N ARG A 99 -4.41 -14.65 -0.02
CA ARG A 99 -4.44 -14.59 -1.49
C ARG A 99 -3.62 -15.70 -2.15
N GLN A 100 -2.44 -16.01 -1.60
CA GLN A 100 -1.60 -17.09 -2.12
C GLN A 100 -2.26 -18.47 -1.99
N ILE A 101 -3.10 -18.68 -0.96
CA ILE A 101 -3.85 -19.94 -0.78
C ILE A 101 -5.03 -20.03 -1.76
N ALA A 102 -5.63 -18.90 -2.13
CA ALA A 102 -6.78 -18.83 -3.02
C ALA A 102 -6.43 -18.94 -4.52
N THR A 103 -5.14 -18.97 -4.86
CA THR A 103 -4.61 -19.05 -6.25
C THR A 103 -4.06 -20.44 -6.53
#